data_AF-X0TB07-F1
#
_entry.id   AF-X0TB07-F1
#
_cell.length_a   1.000
_cell.length_b   1.000
_cell.length_c   1.000
_cell.angle_alpha   90.00
_cell.angle_beta   90.00
_cell.angle_gamma   90.00
#
_symmetry.space_group_name_H-M   'P 1'
#
loop_
_entity.id
_entity.type
_entity.pdbx_description
1 polymer ?
#
loop_
_entity_poly.entity_id
_entity_poly.type
_entity_poly.pdbx_seq_one_letter_code
_entity_poly.pdbx_strand_id
1 'polypeptide(L)'
;MRIRPLAIVAVVFLLLMVAGLGLAGWGAEAGIDDDVASNDNDIALGCGGNAPGMANPAAVYCRELGYQYRIVDTAEGQYGTCIFPDNGECDEWEFLQGKCGQSHSYCARQGYDLVAKTDGKNPFSREYSVCVRDQVKIGAATELMGLSEEATRGSFPVGQGLSAPEQGVSAVGAPPSFDWRNYSGQDWMTPVKNQGSCGSCWAFSAVGVVEAVYNIATDDPDLDLDLSEEYLVSDCLWN
;
A
#
# COMPACT_ATOMS: atom_id res chain seq x y z
N MET A 1 25.11 33.22 43.81
CA MET A 1 26.19 33.50 42.84
C MET A 1 26.17 32.35 41.84
N ARG A 2 25.58 32.57 40.65
CA ARG A 2 25.49 31.61 39.55
C ARG A 2 26.79 31.66 38.75
N ILE A 3 27.41 30.52 38.46
CA ILE A 3 28.45 30.43 37.43
C ILE A 3 27.94 29.43 36.38
N ARG A 4 27.81 29.92 35.14
CA ARG A 4 27.20 29.25 33.98
C ARG A 4 28.18 28.25 33.33
N PRO A 5 27.71 27.15 32.71
CA PRO A 5 28.54 26.08 32.14
C PRO A 5 29.25 26.42 30.82
N LEU A 6 29.19 27.68 30.36
CA LEU A 6 29.77 28.10 29.07
C LEU A 6 31.31 28.22 29.05
N ALA A 7 32.00 28.15 30.19
CA ALA A 7 33.44 28.39 30.25
C ALA A 7 34.31 27.17 29.89
N ILE A 8 33.76 25.94 29.93
CA ILE A 8 34.56 24.71 29.72
C ILE A 8 34.69 24.37 28.22
N VAL A 9 33.69 24.71 27.40
CA VAL A 9 33.70 24.44 25.95
C VAL A 9 34.72 25.34 25.21
N ALA A 10 34.95 26.55 25.70
CA ALA A 10 35.87 27.51 25.07
C ALA A 10 37.36 27.14 25.25
N VAL A 11 37.72 26.43 26.33
CA VAL A 11 39.12 26.08 26.63
C VAL A 11 39.59 24.87 25.82
N VAL A 12 38.68 23.94 25.51
CA VAL A 12 39.00 22.76 24.68
C VAL A 12 39.18 23.15 23.21
N PHE A 13 38.39 24.12 22.71
CA PHE A 13 38.50 24.60 21.34
C PHE A 13 39.77 25.43 21.07
N LEU A 14 40.31 26.13 22.08
CA LEU A 14 41.51 26.95 21.92
C LEU A 14 42.81 26.13 21.92
N LEU A 15 42.80 24.93 22.52
CA LEU A 15 43.97 24.05 22.59
C LEU A 15 44.24 23.27 21.30
N LEU A 16 43.22 23.08 20.45
CA LEU A 16 43.38 22.35 19.18
C LEU A 16 43.87 23.25 18.02
N MET A 17 43.79 24.58 18.14
CA MET A 17 44.24 25.50 17.09
C MET A 17 45.73 25.88 17.15
N VAL A 18 46.48 25.48 18.19
CA VAL A 18 47.91 25.83 18.34
C VAL A 18 48.85 24.72 17.84
N ALA A 19 48.34 23.50 17.60
CA ALA A 19 49.12 22.40 17.04
C ALA A 19 49.03 22.41 15.50
N GLY A 20 49.82 23.28 14.86
CA GLY A 20 49.98 23.33 13.41
C GLY A 20 50.59 22.05 12.82
N LEU A 21 49.76 21.05 12.55
CA LEU A 21 50.06 19.94 11.66
C LEU A 21 49.12 20.01 10.46
N GLY A 22 49.59 20.69 9.41
CA GLY A 22 48.99 20.59 8.09
C GLY A 22 49.35 19.23 7.47
N LEU A 23 48.34 18.49 7.03
CA LEU A 23 48.46 17.54 5.94
C LEU A 23 47.41 17.92 4.90
N ALA A 24 47.92 18.14 3.69
CA ALA A 24 47.17 18.49 2.52
C ALA A 24 46.37 17.31 1.98
N GLY A 25 45.20 17.63 1.41
CA GLY A 25 44.73 17.02 0.17
C GLY A 25 44.01 15.67 0.27
N TRP A 26 42.68 15.74 0.21
CA TRP A 26 41.73 15.00 -0.66
C TRP A 26 40.36 15.42 -0.12
N GLY A 27 39.57 16.22 -0.82
CA GLY A 27 38.85 15.85 -2.04
C GLY A 27 37.38 16.13 -1.70
N ALA A 28 36.77 17.08 -2.40
CA ALA A 28 35.38 17.45 -2.20
C ALA A 28 34.46 16.34 -2.75
N GLU A 29 33.51 15.88 -1.94
CA GLU A 29 32.28 15.22 -2.39
C GLU A 29 31.14 16.05 -1.78
N ALA A 30 30.68 17.06 -2.52
CA ALA A 30 29.49 16.99 -3.36
C ALA A 30 28.24 16.83 -2.50
N GLY A 31 27.57 17.96 -2.27
CA GLY A 31 26.19 17.97 -1.81
C GLY A 31 25.31 17.25 -2.82
N ILE A 32 24.29 16.56 -2.33
CA ILE A 32 23.20 16.07 -3.16
C ILE A 32 22.34 17.30 -3.46
N ASP A 33 22.56 17.88 -4.65
CA ASP A 33 21.61 18.80 -5.27
C ASP A 33 20.40 17.98 -5.74
N ASP A 34 19.24 18.23 -5.14
CA ASP A 34 17.93 17.89 -5.68
C ASP A 34 17.71 18.72 -6.94
N ASP A 35 18.22 18.27 -8.11
CA ASP A 35 17.79 18.74 -9.44
C ASP A 35 18.49 17.92 -10.56
N VAL A 36 18.00 16.71 -10.85
CA VAL A 36 18.21 16.08 -12.17
C VAL A 36 16.88 15.56 -12.71
N ALA A 37 16.29 16.35 -13.60
CA ALA A 37 15.38 15.86 -14.61
C ALA A 37 16.17 15.01 -15.61
N SER A 38 16.16 13.69 -15.46
CA SER A 38 16.72 12.76 -16.45
C SER A 38 15.61 11.96 -17.14
N ASN A 39 15.25 12.50 -18.31
CA ASN A 39 14.82 11.82 -19.54
C ASN A 39 14.75 10.28 -19.48
N ASP A 40 13.56 9.74 -19.72
CA ASP A 40 13.25 8.31 -19.85
C ASP A 40 14.05 7.67 -21.00
N ASN A 41 15.08 6.88 -20.70
CA ASN A 41 15.51 5.78 -21.59
C ASN A 41 16.53 4.77 -21.02
N ASP A 42 16.83 4.78 -19.72
CA ASP A 42 17.69 3.74 -19.13
C ASP A 42 16.86 2.56 -18.60
N ILE A 43 16.45 1.71 -19.53
CA ILE A 43 15.98 0.34 -19.21
C ILE A 43 17.21 -0.50 -18.87
N ALA A 44 17.48 -0.69 -17.58
CA ALA A 44 17.87 -1.97 -16.94
C ALA A 44 18.56 -1.71 -15.60
N LEU A 45 17.80 -1.87 -14.50
CA LEU A 45 18.11 -2.58 -13.25
C LEU A 45 17.14 -2.06 -12.17
N GLY A 46 16.13 -2.87 -11.84
CA GLY A 46 15.10 -2.58 -10.84
C GLY A 46 13.76 -2.14 -11.45
N CYS A 47 12.75 -3.01 -11.38
CA CYS A 47 11.33 -2.68 -11.59
C CYS A 47 10.84 -2.24 -13.00
N GLY A 48 11.60 -2.51 -14.07
CA GLY A 48 11.24 -2.08 -15.44
C GLY A 48 10.44 -3.08 -16.30
N GLY A 49 9.94 -4.19 -15.76
CA GLY A 49 9.14 -5.15 -16.53
C GLY A 49 8.27 -6.00 -15.60
N ASN A 50 6.98 -6.16 -15.96
CA ASN A 50 5.95 -6.93 -15.25
C ASN A 50 6.31 -7.20 -13.79
N ALA A 51 6.31 -6.14 -12.97
CA ALA A 51 6.60 -6.27 -11.56
C ALA A 51 5.61 -7.31 -10.98
N PRO A 52 6.09 -8.39 -10.34
CA PRO A 52 5.20 -9.35 -9.73
C PRO A 52 4.42 -8.64 -8.64
N GLY A 53 3.11 -8.56 -8.81
CA GLY A 53 2.25 -7.81 -7.90
C GLY A 53 0.79 -8.02 -8.25
N MET A 54 -0.02 -8.28 -7.23
CA MET A 54 -1.47 -8.25 -7.39
C MET A 54 -1.89 -6.78 -7.49
N ALA A 55 -2.50 -6.41 -8.61
CA ALA A 55 -3.03 -5.08 -8.79
C ALA A 55 -4.28 -4.90 -7.90
N ASN A 56 -4.51 -3.68 -7.43
CA ASN A 56 -5.74 -3.33 -6.73
C ASN A 56 -6.96 -3.61 -7.66
N PRO A 57 -7.87 -4.53 -7.30
CA PRO A 57 -8.98 -4.92 -8.16
C PRO A 57 -9.94 -3.75 -8.45
N ALA A 58 -10.08 -2.79 -7.53
CA ALA A 58 -10.92 -1.61 -7.75
C ALA A 58 -10.30 -0.65 -8.79
N ALA A 59 -9.00 -0.39 -8.70
CA ALA A 59 -8.25 0.36 -9.70
C ALA A 59 -8.26 -0.32 -11.08
N VAL A 60 -8.16 -1.66 -11.09
CA VAL A 60 -8.27 -2.46 -12.32
C VAL A 60 -9.67 -2.32 -12.91
N TYR A 61 -10.72 -2.48 -12.11
CA TYR A 61 -12.10 -2.33 -12.58
C TYR A 61 -12.35 -0.96 -13.23
N CYS A 62 -11.83 0.12 -12.63
CA CYS A 62 -11.89 1.45 -13.22
C CYS A 62 -11.17 1.52 -14.58
N ARG A 63 -9.92 1.05 -14.64
CA ARG A 63 -9.07 1.15 -15.84
C ARG A 63 -9.54 0.25 -16.98
N GLU A 64 -10.01 -0.97 -16.70
CA GLU A 64 -10.56 -1.89 -17.69
C GLU A 64 -11.86 -1.38 -18.32
N LEU A 65 -12.62 -0.58 -17.56
CA LEU A 65 -13.76 0.13 -18.12
C LEU A 65 -13.34 1.36 -18.96
N GLY A 66 -12.04 1.65 -19.06
CA GLY A 66 -11.49 2.74 -19.86
C GLY A 66 -11.58 4.11 -19.19
N TYR A 67 -11.75 4.14 -17.87
CA TYR A 67 -11.81 5.37 -17.10
C TYR A 67 -10.45 5.79 -16.58
N GLN A 68 -10.31 7.08 -16.27
CA GLN A 68 -9.09 7.58 -15.66
C GLN A 68 -9.05 7.20 -14.18
N TYR A 69 -7.88 6.77 -13.72
CA TYR A 69 -7.65 6.41 -12.32
C TYR A 69 -6.58 7.34 -11.74
N ARG A 70 -6.81 7.84 -10.53
CA ARG A 70 -5.89 8.72 -9.81
C ARG A 70 -5.80 8.29 -8.35
N ILE A 71 -4.58 8.30 -7.82
CA ILE A 71 -4.33 8.19 -6.38
C ILE A 71 -4.42 9.60 -5.78
N VAL A 72 -5.16 9.74 -4.69
CA VAL A 72 -5.32 10.99 -3.95
C VAL A 72 -4.60 10.87 -2.61
N ASP A 73 -3.64 11.76 -2.38
CA ASP A 73 -2.94 11.91 -1.11
C ASP A 73 -3.75 12.75 -0.12
N THR A 74 -3.88 12.27 1.11
CA THR A 74 -4.51 12.98 2.22
C THR A 74 -3.64 12.91 3.46
N ALA A 75 -3.96 13.72 4.47
CA ALA A 75 -3.29 13.64 5.77
C ALA A 75 -3.51 12.30 6.50
N GLU A 76 -4.55 11.55 6.12
CA GLU A 76 -4.94 10.27 6.74
C GLU A 76 -4.47 9.05 5.93
N GLY A 77 -3.82 9.27 4.78
CA GLY A 77 -3.34 8.24 3.87
C GLY A 77 -3.69 8.49 2.41
N GLN A 78 -3.60 7.45 1.59
CA GLN A 78 -3.91 7.49 0.15
C GLN A 78 -5.16 6.68 -0.17
N TYR A 79 -5.94 7.14 -1.15
CA TYR A 79 -7.05 6.37 -1.71
C TYR A 79 -7.14 6.52 -3.23
N GLY A 80 -7.71 5.53 -3.91
CA GLY A 80 -7.92 5.56 -5.35
C GLY A 80 -9.25 6.19 -5.73
N THR A 81 -9.26 7.00 -6.78
CA THR A 81 -10.45 7.61 -7.37
C THR A 81 -10.55 7.26 -8.85
N CYS A 82 -11.75 6.88 -9.28
CA CYS A 82 -12.12 6.69 -10.68
C CYS A 82 -12.80 7.95 -11.23
N ILE A 83 -12.40 8.39 -12.42
CA ILE A 83 -12.89 9.61 -13.07
C ILE A 83 -13.55 9.22 -14.40
N PHE A 84 -14.85 9.52 -14.52
CA PHE A 84 -15.70 9.17 -15.64
C PHE A 84 -15.63 10.22 -16.77
N PRO A 85 -16.10 9.90 -18.00
CA PRO A 85 -16.03 10.82 -19.14
C PRO A 85 -16.84 12.12 -18.97
N ASP A 86 -17.80 12.14 -18.05
CA ASP A 86 -18.60 13.32 -17.69
C ASP A 86 -17.94 14.17 -16.58
N ASN A 87 -16.68 13.88 -16.23
CA ASN A 87 -15.94 14.41 -15.09
C ASN A 87 -16.57 14.08 -13.73
N GLY A 88 -17.49 13.12 -13.67
CA GLY A 88 -17.91 12.54 -12.40
C GLY A 88 -16.73 11.78 -11.77
N GLU A 89 -16.55 11.94 -10.47
CA GLU A 89 -15.54 11.20 -9.70
C GLU A 89 -16.23 10.24 -8.73
N CYS A 90 -15.60 9.11 -8.48
CA CYS A 90 -15.98 8.26 -7.35
C CYS A 90 -14.77 7.52 -6.77
N ASP A 91 -14.79 7.30 -5.45
CA ASP A 91 -13.91 6.33 -4.79
C ASP A 91 -13.93 4.98 -5.50
N GLU A 92 -12.75 4.40 -5.70
CA GLU A 92 -12.57 3.19 -6.50
C GLU A 92 -13.34 1.99 -5.94
N TRP A 93 -13.39 1.85 -4.61
CA TRP A 93 -14.03 0.73 -3.94
C TRP A 93 -15.54 0.92 -3.91
N GLU A 94 -16.01 2.14 -3.67
CA GLU A 94 -17.42 2.48 -3.79
C GLU A 94 -17.96 2.23 -5.21
N PHE A 95 -17.15 2.53 -6.23
CA PHE A 95 -17.50 2.27 -7.62
C PHE A 95 -17.56 0.78 -7.94
N LEU A 96 -16.58 -0.01 -7.50
CA LEU A 96 -16.58 -1.47 -7.63
C LEU A 96 -17.79 -2.11 -6.94
N GLN A 97 -18.14 -1.59 -5.75
CA GLN A 97 -19.28 -2.04 -4.94
C GLN A 97 -20.64 -1.60 -5.53
N GLY A 98 -20.64 -0.64 -6.46
CA GLY A 98 -21.84 -0.09 -7.06
C GLY A 98 -22.59 0.92 -6.19
N LYS A 99 -21.90 1.52 -5.20
CA LYS A 99 -22.45 2.57 -4.32
C LYS A 99 -22.57 3.92 -5.03
N CYS A 100 -21.76 4.13 -6.05
CA CYS A 100 -21.75 5.30 -6.92
C CYS A 100 -21.54 4.89 -8.39
N GLY A 101 -21.60 5.86 -9.30
CA GLY A 101 -21.23 5.65 -10.70
C GLY A 101 -22.08 4.58 -11.41
N GLN A 102 -23.32 4.33 -10.97
CA GLN A 102 -24.11 3.18 -11.44
C GLN A 102 -24.30 3.18 -12.96
N SER A 103 -24.47 4.36 -13.58
CA SER A 103 -24.56 4.54 -15.04
C SER A 103 -23.27 4.18 -15.79
N HIS A 104 -22.13 4.24 -15.11
CA HIS A 104 -20.79 3.97 -15.63
C HIS A 104 -20.30 2.57 -15.27
N SER A 105 -21.04 1.83 -14.44
CA SER A 105 -20.71 0.47 -14.02
C SER A 105 -20.65 -0.51 -15.20
N TYR A 106 -19.94 -1.63 -15.01
CA TYR A 106 -19.93 -2.72 -15.97
C TYR A 106 -21.35 -3.19 -16.32
N CYS A 107 -22.22 -3.35 -15.31
CA CYS A 107 -23.60 -3.78 -15.52
C CYS A 107 -24.34 -2.81 -16.47
N ALA A 108 -24.25 -1.50 -16.21
CA ALA A 108 -24.92 -0.51 -17.04
C ALA A 108 -24.39 -0.48 -18.48
N ARG A 109 -23.07 -0.60 -18.67
CA ARG A 109 -22.46 -0.67 -20.01
C ARG A 109 -22.92 -1.88 -20.83
N GLN A 110 -23.23 -2.98 -20.15
CA GLN A 110 -23.76 -4.19 -20.77
C GLN A 110 -25.29 -4.22 -20.86
N GLY A 111 -25.98 -3.14 -20.46
CA GLY A 111 -27.43 -3.04 -20.47
C GLY A 111 -28.12 -3.92 -19.42
N TYR A 112 -27.50 -4.06 -18.25
CA TYR A 112 -28.05 -4.73 -17.07
C TYR A 112 -28.32 -3.71 -15.97
N ASP A 113 -29.27 -4.03 -15.10
CA ASP A 113 -29.45 -3.33 -13.83
C ASP A 113 -28.37 -3.79 -12.84
N LEU A 114 -28.03 -2.91 -11.88
CA LEU A 114 -27.06 -3.19 -10.84
C LEU A 114 -27.77 -3.36 -9.49
N VAL A 115 -27.39 -4.40 -8.75
CA VAL A 115 -27.81 -4.63 -7.36
C VAL A 115 -26.58 -4.88 -6.49
N ALA A 116 -26.46 -4.17 -5.37
CA ALA A 116 -25.42 -4.43 -4.38
C ALA A 116 -25.77 -5.67 -3.52
N LYS A 117 -24.77 -6.49 -3.21
CA LYS A 117 -24.87 -7.66 -2.33
C LYS A 117 -23.84 -7.58 -1.22
N THR A 118 -24.18 -8.14 -0.05
CA THR A 118 -23.35 -8.10 1.17
C THR A 118 -23.16 -9.50 1.78
N ASP A 119 -23.31 -10.55 0.99
CA ASP A 119 -23.31 -11.94 1.46
C ASP A 119 -21.91 -12.55 1.62
N GLY A 120 -20.85 -11.76 1.44
CA GLY A 120 -19.46 -12.17 1.66
C GLY A 120 -18.94 -13.19 0.65
N LYS A 121 -19.63 -13.43 -0.46
CA LYS A 121 -19.21 -14.42 -1.48
C LYS A 121 -18.21 -13.88 -2.50
N ASN A 122 -17.99 -12.56 -2.53
CA ASN A 122 -17.04 -11.95 -3.44
C ASN A 122 -15.62 -12.01 -2.83
N PRO A 123 -14.59 -12.40 -3.62
CA PRO A 123 -13.24 -12.58 -3.10
C PRO A 123 -12.53 -11.26 -2.76
N PHE A 124 -13.02 -10.11 -3.23
CA PHE A 124 -12.35 -8.81 -3.07
C PHE A 124 -12.98 -7.93 -2.00
N SER A 125 -14.29 -8.05 -1.77
CA SER A 125 -15.00 -7.21 -0.82
C SER A 125 -16.22 -7.91 -0.24
N ARG A 126 -16.55 -7.57 1.00
CA ARG A 126 -17.78 -8.03 1.67
C ARG A 126 -19.03 -7.57 0.94
N GLU A 127 -18.97 -6.37 0.36
CA GLU A 127 -20.02 -5.80 -0.48
C GLU A 127 -19.59 -5.77 -1.93
N TYR A 128 -20.49 -6.04 -2.88
CA TYR A 128 -20.14 -6.09 -4.30
C TYR A 128 -21.35 -5.90 -5.21
N SER A 129 -21.08 -5.47 -6.45
CA SER A 129 -22.10 -5.26 -7.48
C SER A 129 -22.43 -6.56 -8.24
N VAL A 130 -23.73 -6.79 -8.45
CA VAL A 130 -24.29 -7.90 -9.22
C VAL A 130 -25.15 -7.36 -10.34
N CYS A 131 -24.90 -7.84 -11.56
CA CYS A 131 -25.70 -7.50 -12.72
C CYS A 131 -26.95 -8.38 -12.76
N VAL A 132 -28.11 -7.75 -12.97
CA VAL A 132 -29.41 -8.42 -13.07
C VAL A 132 -30.15 -7.95 -14.33
N ARG A 133 -31.02 -8.82 -14.87
CA ARG A 133 -31.96 -8.49 -15.94
C ARG A 133 -33.33 -9.04 -15.57
N ASP A 134 -34.36 -8.20 -15.56
CA ASP A 134 -35.72 -8.60 -15.18
C ASP A 134 -35.75 -9.32 -13.81
N GLN A 135 -34.97 -8.81 -12.85
CA GLN A 135 -34.79 -9.40 -11.51
C GLN A 135 -34.07 -10.76 -11.47
N VAL A 136 -33.62 -11.29 -12.61
CA VAL A 136 -32.82 -12.51 -12.70
C VAL A 136 -31.33 -12.17 -12.59
N LYS A 137 -30.61 -12.85 -11.70
CA LYS A 137 -29.16 -12.70 -11.55
C LYS A 137 -28.43 -13.16 -12.80
N ILE A 138 -27.60 -12.28 -13.37
CA ILE A 138 -26.67 -12.62 -14.45
C ILE A 138 -25.32 -13.05 -13.88
N GLY A 139 -24.76 -12.27 -12.96
CA GLY A 139 -23.46 -12.55 -12.36
C GLY A 139 -22.90 -11.36 -11.56
N ALA A 140 -21.86 -11.59 -10.77
CA ALA A 140 -21.13 -10.50 -10.13
C ALA A 140 -20.32 -9.72 -11.18
N ALA A 141 -20.27 -8.39 -11.09
CA ALA A 141 -19.52 -7.58 -12.07
C ALA A 141 -18.05 -7.99 -12.15
N THR A 142 -17.45 -8.30 -10.99
CA THR A 142 -16.07 -8.79 -10.86
C THR A 142 -15.82 -10.11 -11.58
N GLU A 143 -16.81 -11.02 -11.56
CA GLU A 143 -16.71 -12.33 -12.21
C GLU A 143 -16.90 -12.20 -13.71
N LEU A 144 -17.90 -11.44 -14.14
CA LEU A 144 -18.22 -11.21 -15.55
C LEU A 144 -17.11 -10.46 -16.30
N MET A 145 -16.29 -9.67 -15.58
CA MET A 145 -15.12 -9.00 -16.14
C MET A 145 -13.83 -9.84 -16.08
N GLY A 146 -13.84 -11.01 -15.46
CA GLY A 146 -12.60 -11.77 -15.23
C GLY A 146 -11.61 -11.02 -14.33
N LEU A 147 -12.11 -10.21 -13.39
CA LEU A 147 -11.29 -9.26 -12.63
C LEU A 147 -10.19 -9.95 -11.80
N SER A 148 -10.41 -11.19 -11.37
CA SER A 148 -9.39 -11.99 -10.67
C SER A 148 -8.19 -12.28 -11.55
N GLU A 149 -8.40 -12.65 -12.81
CA GLU A 149 -7.32 -12.95 -13.74
C GLU A 149 -6.58 -11.67 -14.14
N GLU A 150 -7.33 -10.59 -14.33
CA GLU A 150 -6.77 -9.27 -14.63
C GLU A 150 -5.93 -8.72 -13.47
N ALA A 151 -6.47 -8.71 -12.25
CA ALA A 151 -5.78 -8.21 -11.07
C ALA A 151 -4.56 -9.07 -10.68
N THR A 152 -4.48 -10.32 -11.14
CA THR A 152 -3.34 -11.21 -10.90
C THR A 152 -2.44 -11.37 -12.11
N ARG A 153 -2.65 -10.61 -13.19
CA ARG A 153 -1.83 -10.69 -14.41
C ARG A 153 -0.41 -10.20 -14.13
N GLY A 154 0.50 -11.14 -13.86
CA GLY A 154 1.88 -10.87 -13.48
C GLY A 154 2.24 -11.34 -12.06
N SER A 155 1.25 -11.73 -11.26
CA SER A 155 1.50 -12.41 -9.98
C SER A 155 2.12 -13.78 -10.20
N PHE A 156 2.98 -14.20 -9.28
CA PHE A 156 3.48 -15.57 -9.24
C PHE A 156 2.29 -16.55 -9.15
N PRO A 157 2.34 -17.70 -9.84
CA PRO A 157 1.33 -18.73 -9.64
C PRO A 157 1.33 -19.12 -8.17
N VAL A 158 0.20 -18.91 -7.49
CA VAL A 158 -0.02 -19.47 -6.16
C VAL A 158 0.12 -20.99 -6.32
N GLY A 159 1.23 -21.54 -5.83
CA GLY A 159 1.40 -22.99 -5.79
C GLY A 159 0.20 -23.57 -5.05
N GLN A 160 -0.58 -24.43 -5.73
CA GLN A 160 -1.63 -25.22 -5.10
C GLN A 160 -0.98 -26.15 -4.07
N GLY A 161 -0.79 -25.67 -2.84
CA GLY A 161 -0.04 -26.41 -1.83
C GLY A 161 -0.17 -25.89 -0.41
N LEU A 162 -0.56 -24.63 -0.21
CA LEU A 162 -0.87 -24.09 1.11
C LEU A 162 -2.39 -23.95 1.25
N SER A 163 -3.09 -25.08 1.32
CA SER A 163 -4.41 -25.07 1.94
C SER A 163 -4.18 -24.92 3.44
N ALA A 164 -4.34 -23.70 3.95
CA ALA A 164 -4.56 -23.52 5.38
C ALA A 164 -5.73 -24.45 5.76
N PRO A 165 -5.62 -25.27 6.83
CA PRO A 165 -6.78 -25.98 7.30
C PRO A 165 -7.87 -24.94 7.57
N GLU A 166 -9.08 -25.16 7.04
CA GLU A 166 -10.27 -24.38 7.40
C GLU A 166 -10.61 -24.65 8.87
N GLN A 167 -9.75 -24.23 9.78
CA GLN A 167 -10.11 -24.09 11.18
C GLN A 167 -10.95 -22.83 11.22
N GLY A 168 -12.26 -23.02 10.99
CA GLY A 168 -13.25 -21.99 11.26
C GLY A 168 -13.16 -21.63 12.74
N VAL A 169 -12.34 -20.62 13.05
CA VAL A 169 -12.34 -20.01 14.36
C VAL A 169 -13.70 -19.32 14.46
N SER A 170 -14.61 -19.93 15.21
CA SER A 170 -15.90 -19.32 15.49
C SER A 170 -15.63 -18.01 16.21
N ALA A 171 -15.96 -16.88 15.58
CA ALA A 171 -15.76 -15.51 16.10
C ALA A 171 -16.68 -15.18 17.30
N VAL A 172 -17.02 -16.19 18.12
CA VAL A 172 -17.88 -16.03 19.30
C VAL A 172 -17.17 -15.11 20.28
N GLY A 173 -17.72 -13.90 20.45
CA GLY A 173 -17.19 -12.89 21.36
C GLY A 173 -16.25 -11.86 20.71
N ALA A 174 -16.07 -11.85 19.39
CA ALA A 174 -15.40 -10.73 18.72
C ALA A 174 -16.25 -9.46 18.87
N PRO A 175 -15.62 -8.29 19.11
CA PRO A 175 -16.34 -7.02 19.16
C PRO A 175 -16.92 -6.66 17.77
N PRO A 176 -17.99 -5.85 17.72
CA PRO A 176 -18.57 -5.40 16.45
C PRO A 176 -17.62 -4.54 15.61
N SER A 177 -16.62 -3.92 16.24
CA SER A 177 -15.53 -3.20 15.60
C SER A 177 -14.25 -3.38 16.41
N PHE A 178 -13.12 -3.41 15.71
CA PHE A 178 -11.80 -3.54 16.31
C PHE A 178 -10.79 -2.82 15.41
N ASP A 179 -9.87 -2.07 16.00
CA ASP A 179 -8.82 -1.35 15.28
C ASP A 179 -7.52 -1.42 16.11
N TRP A 180 -6.47 -2.03 15.56
CA TRP A 180 -5.17 -2.09 16.22
C TRP A 180 -4.52 -0.70 16.36
N ARG A 181 -4.93 0.28 15.56
CA ARG A 181 -4.50 1.67 15.70
C ARG A 181 -5.14 2.40 16.88
N ASN A 182 -6.15 1.77 17.50
CA ASN A 182 -6.82 2.28 18.68
C ASN A 182 -7.30 1.12 19.55
N TYR A 183 -6.34 0.38 20.10
CA TYR A 183 -6.61 -0.66 21.07
C TYR A 183 -6.16 -0.22 22.45
N SER A 184 -7.12 -0.09 23.37
CA SER A 184 -6.90 0.46 24.72
C SER A 184 -6.30 1.87 24.72
N GLY A 185 -6.65 2.69 23.72
CA GLY A 185 -6.19 4.07 23.58
C GLY A 185 -4.76 4.23 23.05
N GLN A 186 -4.17 3.15 22.54
CA GLN A 186 -2.82 3.11 21.97
C GLN A 186 -2.88 2.62 20.53
N ASP A 187 -1.95 3.12 19.71
CA ASP A 187 -1.70 2.64 18.35
C ASP A 187 -0.62 1.56 18.41
N TRP A 188 -0.94 0.36 17.96
CA TRP A 188 -0.02 -0.79 17.96
C TRP A 188 0.61 -1.01 16.58
N MET A 189 0.38 -0.10 15.64
CA MET A 189 0.90 -0.15 14.29
C MET A 189 2.07 0.81 14.12
N THR A 190 3.01 0.45 13.25
CA THR A 190 4.04 1.35 12.74
C THR A 190 3.43 2.35 11.73
N PRO A 191 4.11 3.49 11.47
CA PRO A 191 3.65 4.48 10.50
C PRO A 191 3.39 3.88 9.12
N VAL A 192 2.41 4.44 8.41
CA VAL A 192 2.10 4.03 7.03
C VAL A 192 3.32 4.28 6.13
N LYS A 193 3.78 3.24 5.43
CA LYS A 193 4.89 3.29 4.47
C LYS A 193 4.38 3.36 3.03
N ASN A 194 5.28 3.61 2.07
CA ASN A 194 4.95 3.76 0.65
C ASN A 194 5.82 2.86 -0.25
N GLN A 195 5.19 1.88 -0.91
CA GLN A 195 5.85 0.94 -1.84
C GLN A 195 6.22 1.55 -3.21
N GLY A 196 5.79 2.79 -3.49
CA GLY A 196 6.00 3.47 -4.76
C GLY A 196 5.36 2.72 -5.93
N SER A 197 6.02 2.76 -7.08
CA SER A 197 5.60 2.02 -8.28
C SER A 197 6.05 0.55 -8.30
N CYS A 198 6.61 0.04 -7.20
CA CYS A 198 7.01 -1.36 -7.08
C CYS A 198 5.82 -2.23 -6.66
N GLY A 199 5.67 -3.42 -7.26
CA GLY A 199 4.66 -4.43 -6.90
C GLY A 199 4.91 -5.13 -5.57
N SER A 200 5.57 -4.47 -4.61
CA SER A 200 6.07 -5.06 -3.36
C SER A 200 5.05 -5.10 -2.21
N CYS A 201 3.75 -4.95 -2.48
CA CYS A 201 2.69 -4.97 -1.46
C CYS A 201 2.75 -6.22 -0.56
N TRP A 202 3.20 -7.35 -1.11
CA TRP A 202 3.40 -8.60 -0.38
C TRP A 202 4.51 -8.50 0.69
N ALA A 203 5.59 -7.76 0.42
CA ALA A 203 6.69 -7.52 1.35
C ALA A 203 6.26 -6.56 2.46
N PHE A 204 5.62 -5.44 2.09
CA PHE A 204 5.05 -4.48 3.05
C PHE A 204 4.01 -5.13 3.97
N SER A 205 3.14 -6.01 3.43
CA SER A 205 2.15 -6.74 4.22
C SER A 205 2.79 -7.68 5.24
N ALA A 206 3.85 -8.39 4.85
CA ALA A 206 4.56 -9.29 5.75
C ALA A 206 5.32 -8.51 6.84
N VAL A 207 6.05 -7.46 6.45
CA VAL A 207 6.82 -6.62 7.36
C VAL A 207 5.92 -5.91 8.37
N GLY A 208 4.86 -5.23 7.93
CA GLY A 208 3.96 -4.50 8.85
C GLY A 208 3.27 -5.39 9.88
N VAL A 209 2.98 -6.66 9.54
CA VAL A 209 2.45 -7.63 10.51
C VAL A 209 3.52 -8.00 11.55
N VAL A 210 4.77 -8.23 11.13
CA VAL A 210 5.86 -8.58 12.05
C VAL A 210 6.16 -7.43 13.00
N GLU A 211 6.22 -6.20 12.49
CA GLU A 211 6.39 -4.98 13.29
C GLU A 211 5.29 -4.86 14.35
N ALA A 212 4.01 -4.97 13.95
CA ALA A 212 2.87 -4.88 14.87
C ALA A 212 2.87 -5.98 15.94
N VAL A 213 3.15 -7.23 15.54
CA VAL A 213 3.24 -8.36 16.48
C VAL A 213 4.35 -8.12 17.49
N TYR A 214 5.45 -7.51 17.08
CA TYR A 214 6.54 -7.19 17.98
C TYR A 214 6.12 -6.14 19.01
N ASN A 215 5.50 -5.02 18.58
CA ASN A 215 4.97 -3.98 19.48
C ASN A 215 4.03 -4.58 20.53
N ILE A 216 3.10 -5.45 20.09
CA ILE A 216 2.17 -6.16 20.97
C ILE A 216 2.90 -7.11 21.93
N ALA A 217 3.87 -7.89 21.44
CA ALA A 217 4.58 -8.89 22.23
C ALA A 217 5.52 -8.27 23.27
N THR A 218 6.06 -7.08 22.99
CA THR A 218 6.92 -6.33 23.91
C THR A 218 6.16 -5.36 24.80
N ASP A 219 4.84 -5.21 24.61
CA ASP A 219 4.01 -4.22 25.32
C ASP A 219 4.55 -2.79 25.15
N ASP A 220 5.02 -2.48 23.94
CA ASP A 220 5.66 -1.20 23.60
C ASP A 220 5.08 -0.67 22.27
N PRO A 221 4.04 0.19 22.32
CA PRO A 221 3.44 0.76 21.12
C PRO A 221 4.31 1.81 20.43
N ASP A 222 5.26 2.41 21.16
CA ASP A 222 6.17 3.44 20.64
C ASP A 222 7.43 2.81 20.00
N LEU A 223 7.50 1.48 19.98
CA LEU A 223 8.55 0.72 19.33
C LEU A 223 8.38 0.83 17.80
N ASP A 224 8.96 1.88 17.25
CA ASP A 224 8.93 2.18 15.81
C ASP A 224 9.97 1.33 15.06
N LEU A 225 9.74 0.02 15.03
CA LEU A 225 10.56 -0.89 14.24
C LEU A 225 10.34 -0.62 12.75
N ASP A 226 11.41 -0.21 12.08
CA ASP A 226 11.41 -0.01 10.63
C ASP A 226 12.21 -1.14 9.97
N LEU A 227 11.55 -2.28 9.75
CA LEU A 227 12.17 -3.41 9.07
C LEU A 227 12.23 -3.15 7.56
N SER A 228 13.25 -3.72 6.91
CA SER A 228 13.48 -3.53 5.48
C SER A 228 12.60 -4.44 4.63
N GLU A 229 11.60 -3.88 3.95
CA GLU A 229 10.87 -4.58 2.89
C GLU A 229 11.80 -4.94 1.74
N GLU A 230 12.82 -4.11 1.49
CA GLU A 230 13.81 -4.34 0.44
C GLU A 230 14.55 -5.65 0.67
N TYR A 231 14.79 -6.08 1.91
CA TYR A 231 15.37 -7.39 2.20
C TYR A 231 14.54 -8.53 1.60
N LEU A 232 13.21 -8.44 1.65
CA LEU A 232 12.34 -9.42 1.01
C LEU A 232 12.33 -9.26 -0.52
N VAL A 233 12.37 -8.03 -1.02
CA VAL A 233 12.34 -7.73 -2.46
C VAL A 233 13.64 -8.13 -3.17
N SER A 234 14.80 -7.91 -2.53
CA SER A 234 16.14 -8.15 -3.07
C SER A 234 16.59 -9.61 -2.94
N ASP A 235 16.12 -10.34 -1.92
CA ASP A 235 16.63 -11.68 -1.62
C ASP A 235 15.81 -12.79 -2.30
N CYS A 236 16.47 -13.48 -3.24
CA CYS A 236 16.42 -14.94 -3.43
C CYS A 236 15.05 -15.67 -3.56
N LEU A 237 13.97 -15.04 -4.05
CA LEU A 237 12.84 -15.79 -4.67
C LEU A 237 13.10 -16.12 -6.15
N TRP A 238 14.24 -15.69 -6.67
CA TRP A 238 14.75 -16.03 -7.99
C TRP A 238 15.64 -17.27 -7.90
N ASN A 239 15.03 -18.46 -7.89
CA ASN A 239 15.73 -19.71 -8.25
C ASN A 239 14.93 -20.45 -9.32
#